data_AF-A0A7Z0PYP7-F1
#
_entry.id   AF-A0A7Z0PYP7-F1
#
_cell.length_a   1.000
_cell.length_b   1.000
_cell.length_c   1.000
_cell.angle_alpha   90.00
_cell.angle_beta   90.00
_cell.angle_gamma   90.00
#
_symmetry.space_group_name_H-M   'P 1'
#
loop_
_entity.id
_entity.type
_entity.pdbx_description
1 polymer ?
#
loop_
_entity_poly.entity_id
_entity_poly.type
_entity_poly.pdbx_seq_one_letter_code
_entity_poly.pdbx_strand_id
1 'polypeptide(L)' 'MTDIVKAAARKVFERYDVDGDGQVTAEEYRQVVSELEGTGITEEQARELIDSLDTDGDRQMSFEEFWAAMNG' A
#
# COMPACT_ATOMS: atom_id res chain seq x y z
N MET A 1 0.70 -6.14 -22.30
CA MET A 1 -0.45 -5.40 -21.71
C MET A 1 -0.28 -5.28 -20.20
N THR A 2 0.16 -6.35 -19.53
CA THR A 2 0.48 -6.41 -18.09
C THR A 2 1.57 -5.40 -17.65
N ASP A 3 2.59 -5.14 -18.46
CA ASP A 3 3.69 -4.24 -18.07
C ASP A 3 3.28 -2.78 -17.86
N ILE A 4 2.32 -2.28 -18.67
CA ILE A 4 1.83 -0.90 -18.55
C ILE A 4 1.03 -0.75 -17.25
N VAL A 5 0.19 -1.73 -16.94
CA VAL A 5 -0.64 -1.71 -15.72
C VAL A 5 0.24 -1.90 -14.48
N LYS A 6 1.26 -2.76 -14.54
CA LYS A 6 2.24 -2.95 -13.46
C LYS A 6 3.07 -1.70 -13.20
N ALA A 7 3.46 -0.98 -14.25
CA ALA A 7 4.16 0.30 -14.09
C ALA A 7 3.27 1.38 -13.46
N ALA A 8 1.97 1.43 -13.81
CA ALA A 8 1.02 2.34 -13.17
C ALA A 8 0.81 1.99 -11.69
N ALA A 9 0.67 0.70 -11.37
CA ALA A 9 0.60 0.20 -9.99
C ALA A 9 1.81 0.63 -9.18
N ARG A 10 3.00 0.51 -9.76
CA ARG A 10 4.25 0.90 -9.08
C ARG A 10 4.30 2.37 -8.76
N LYS A 11 3.87 3.23 -9.68
CA LYS A 11 3.76 4.69 -9.41
C LYS A 11 2.76 5.03 -8.32
N VAL A 12 1.70 4.22 -8.18
CA VAL A 12 0.72 4.39 -7.10
C VAL A 12 1.34 3.93 -5.79
N PHE A 13 2.01 2.77 -5.79
CA PHE A 13 2.74 2.26 -4.62
C PHE A 13 3.80 3.23 -4.12
N GLU A 14 4.64 3.78 -5.01
CA GLU A 14 5.66 4.80 -4.69
C GLU A 14 5.09 6.11 -4.12
N ARG A 15 3.76 6.33 -4.18
CA ARG A 15 3.14 7.46 -3.46
C ARG A 15 2.80 7.12 -2.02
N TYR A 16 2.56 5.84 -1.72
CA TYR A 16 2.27 5.35 -0.39
C TYR A 16 3.57 5.03 0.38
N ASP A 17 4.59 4.54 -0.31
CA ASP A 17 5.94 4.28 0.20
C ASP A 17 6.68 5.62 0.35
N VAL A 18 6.65 6.19 1.57
CA VAL A 18 7.13 7.54 1.83
C VAL A 18 8.64 7.54 2.02
N ASP A 19 9.18 6.49 2.65
CA ASP A 19 10.61 6.37 2.91
C ASP A 19 11.40 5.72 1.75
N GLY A 20 10.71 5.07 0.82
CA GLY A 20 11.27 4.47 -0.38
C GLY A 20 11.96 3.13 -0.12
N ASP A 21 11.63 2.43 0.97
CA ASP A 21 12.21 1.13 1.31
C ASP A 21 11.64 -0.04 0.49
N GLY A 22 10.59 0.22 -0.30
CA GLY A 22 9.91 -0.74 -1.14
C GLY A 22 8.81 -1.53 -0.44
N GLN A 23 8.47 -1.16 0.79
CA GLN A 23 7.37 -1.65 1.58
C GLN A 23 6.48 -0.46 1.99
N VAL A 24 5.21 -0.72 2.28
CA VAL A 24 4.30 0.31 2.79
C VAL A 24 3.83 -0.14 4.15
N THR A 25 4.20 0.61 5.18
CA THR A 25 3.73 0.36 6.53
C THR A 25 2.31 0.93 6.73
N ALA A 26 1.60 0.43 7.75
CA ALA A 26 0.30 0.99 8.13
C ALA A 26 0.37 2.49 8.47
N GLU A 27 1.53 2.97 8.95
CA GLU A 27 1.74 4.36 9.31
C GLU A 27 1.89 5.24 8.07
N GLU A 28 2.68 4.81 7.09
CA GLU A 28 2.84 5.51 5.81
C GLU A 28 1.54 5.51 5.00
N TYR A 29 0.86 4.37 4.94
CA TYR A 29 -0.45 4.28 4.30
C TYR A 29 -1.43 5.28 4.92
N ARG A 30 -1.51 5.34 6.26
CA ARG A 30 -2.36 6.29 6.97
C ARG A 30 -1.98 7.74 6.65
N GLN A 31 -0.69 8.06 6.65
CA GLN A 31 -0.20 9.40 6.36
C GLN A 31 -0.64 9.85 4.97
N VAL A 32 -0.42 8.99 3.97
CA VAL A 32 -0.73 9.30 2.57
C VAL A 32 -2.23 9.34 2.32
N VAL A 33 -3.01 8.43 2.90
CA VAL A 33 -4.49 8.48 2.81
C VAL A 33 -5.03 9.76 3.46
N SER A 34 -4.47 10.17 4.60
CA SER A 34 -4.85 11.42 5.26
C SER A 34 -4.51 12.65 4.40
N GLU A 35 -3.41 12.62 3.64
CA GLU A 35 -3.03 13.70 2.71
C GLU A 35 -3.87 13.71 1.42
N LEU A 36 -4.22 12.54 0.87
CA LEU A 36 -4.94 12.41 -0.40
C LEU A 36 -6.45 12.61 -0.26
N GLU A 37 -7.09 11.96 0.73
CA GLU A 37 -8.55 11.98 0.89
C GLU A 37 -9.01 13.06 1.89
N GLY A 38 -8.09 13.63 2.68
CA GLY A 38 -8.40 14.63 3.71
C GLY A 38 -9.23 14.08 4.88
N THR A 39 -9.70 12.84 4.79
CA THR A 39 -10.29 12.05 5.86
C THR A 39 -9.22 11.14 6.42
N GLY A 40 -8.77 11.39 7.64
CA GLY A 40 -7.85 10.48 8.32
C GLY A 40 -8.54 9.14 8.57
N ILE A 41 -7.90 8.05 8.15
CA ILE A 41 -8.26 6.70 8.59
C ILE A 41 -7.61 6.41 9.94
N THR A 42 -8.25 5.59 10.77
CA THR A 42 -7.69 5.17 12.06
C THR A 42 -6.53 4.19 11.84
N GLU A 43 -5.65 4.09 12.83
CA GLU A 43 -4.55 3.11 12.80
C GLU A 43 -5.08 1.67 12.70
N GLU A 44 -6.22 1.38 13.33
CA GLU A 44 -6.89 0.07 13.23
C GLU A 44 -7.36 -0.21 11.80
N GLN A 45 -7.99 0.75 11.12
CA GLN A 45 -8.41 0.58 9.73
C GLN A 45 -7.23 0.40 8.78
N ALA A 46 -6.15 1.17 8.98
CA ALA A 46 -4.93 1.02 8.20
C ALA A 46 -4.31 -0.36 8.43
N ARG A 47 -4.27 -0.84 9.68
CA ARG A 47 -3.81 -2.20 10.00
C ARG A 47 -4.68 -3.27 9.39
N GLU A 48 -6.00 -3.21 9.51
CA GLU A 48 -6.89 -4.22 8.92
C GLU A 48 -6.71 -4.32 7.40
N LEU A 49 -6.51 -3.18 6.73
CA LEU A 49 -6.21 -3.15 5.29
C LEU A 49 -4.87 -3.82 4.98
N ILE A 50 -3.82 -3.48 5.71
CA ILE A 50 -2.49 -4.08 5.54
C ILE A 50 -2.57 -5.59 5.82
N ASP A 51 -3.14 -5.99 6.95
CA ASP A 51 -3.24 -7.39 7.42
C ASP A 51 -4.09 -8.25 6.47
N SER A 52 -5.06 -7.65 5.76
CA SER A 52 -5.84 -8.35 4.74
C SER A 52 -5.06 -8.63 3.45
N LEU A 53 -3.95 -7.93 3.22
CA LEU A 53 -3.12 -8.02 2.01
C LEU A 53 -1.75 -8.64 2.29
N ASP A 54 -1.30 -8.55 3.54
CA ASP A 54 -0.11 -9.16 4.10
C ASP A 54 -0.25 -10.69 4.06
N THR A 55 0.50 -11.29 3.15
CA THR A 55 0.49 -12.74 2.93
C THR A 55 1.70 -13.41 3.56
N ASP A 56 2.78 -12.65 3.82
CA ASP A 56 4.03 -13.16 4.38
C ASP A 56 4.15 -12.94 5.91
N GLY A 57 3.27 -12.13 6.48
CA GLY A 57 3.12 -11.85 7.90
C GLY A 57 4.10 -10.80 8.44
N ASP A 58 4.71 -9.98 7.58
CA ASP A 58 5.67 -8.95 7.98
C ASP A 58 5.01 -7.66 8.50
N ARG A 59 3.67 -7.57 8.42
CA ARG A 59 2.81 -6.43 8.78
C ARG A 59 3.06 -5.18 7.95
N GLN A 60 3.58 -5.36 6.77
CA GLN A 60 3.85 -4.33 5.79
C GLN A 60 3.25 -4.81 4.46
N MET A 61 3.07 -3.88 3.53
CA MET A 61 2.61 -4.23 2.20
C MET A 61 3.76 -4.09 1.22
N SER A 62 4.23 -5.22 0.71
CA SER A 62 5.20 -5.23 -0.39
C SER A 62 4.52 -4.86 -1.71
N PHE A 63 5.32 -4.42 -2.69
CA PHE A 63 4.81 -4.19 -4.04
C PHE A 63 4.19 -5.44 -4.67
N GLU A 64 4.67 -6.62 -4.33
CA GLU A 64 4.14 -7.89 -4.84
C GLU A 64 2.74 -8.17 -4.30
N GLU A 65 2.50 -7.92 -3.01
CA GLU A 65 1.19 -8.06 -2.36
C GLU A 65 0.20 -7.00 -2.86
N PHE A 66 0.65 -5.75 -3.00
CA PHE A 66 -0.15 -4.70 -3.62
C PHE A 66 -0.57 -5.07 -5.05
N TRP A 67 0.36 -5.57 -5.86
CA TRP A 67 0.07 -6.00 -7.22
C TRP A 67 -0.86 -7.22 -7.25
N ALA A 68 -0.67 -8.18 -6.35
CA ALA A 68 -1.54 -9.34 -6.22
C ALA A 68 -2.97 -8.92 -5.83
N ALA A 69 -3.12 -7.96 -4.93
CA ALA A 69 -4.41 -7.39 -4.53
C ALA A 69 -5.12 -6.68 -5.69
N MET A 70 -4.36 -5.99 -6.54
CA MET A 70 -4.90 -5.19 -7.64
C MET A 70 -5.14 -6.02 -8.93
N ASN A 71 -4.52 -7.20 -9.03
CA ASN A 71 -4.60 -8.12 -10.18
C ASN A 71 -5.28 -9.47 -9.84
N GLY A 72 -5.76 -9.65 -8.61
CA GLY A 72 -6.63 -10.76 -8.19
C GLY A 72 -8.06 -10.55 -8.64
#